data_AF-A0A5R8QC52-F1
#
_entry.id   AF-A0A5R8QC52-F1
#
_cell.length_a   1.000
_cell.length_b   1.000
_cell.length_c   1.000
_cell.angle_alpha   90.00
_cell.angle_beta   90.00
_cell.angle_gamma   90.00
#
_symmetry.space_group_name_H-M   'P 1'
#
loop_
_entity.id
_entity.type
_entity.pdbx_description
1 polymer ?
#
loop_
_entity_poly.entity_id
_entity_poly.type
_entity_poly.pdbx_seq_one_letter_code
_entity_poly.pdbx_strand_id
1 'polypeptide(L)'
;MKLMAIKREYGFHLTTFYGWLRDEELIIKTERGYEVGNMAPEGMETLESERIDEFGERRVVTQVTVAERLVPELVEKYLKSGLPRLYSNKKDKSEERFVLIERQISILATQLKIMSETIRQISELSGIEFR
;
A
#
# COMPACT_ATOMS: atom_id res chain seq x y z
N MET A 1 5.18 -9.09 6.10
CA MET A 1 5.70 -8.83 4.74
C MET A 1 6.91 -7.90 4.76
N LYS A 2 7.98 -8.17 4.00
CA LYS A 2 9.19 -7.29 3.95
C LYS A 2 8.93 -6.03 3.12
N LEU A 3 9.53 -4.89 3.49
CA LEU A 3 9.40 -3.64 2.71
C LEU A 3 9.81 -3.79 1.23
N MET A 4 10.84 -4.58 0.95
CA MET A 4 11.26 -4.85 -0.43
C MET A 4 10.21 -5.63 -1.24
N ALA A 5 9.42 -6.48 -0.57
CA ALA A 5 8.32 -7.19 -1.19
C ALA A 5 7.17 -6.23 -1.51
N ILE A 6 6.80 -5.35 -0.57
CA ILE A 6 5.79 -4.29 -0.79
C ILE A 6 6.20 -3.42 -1.99
N LYS A 7 7.44 -2.92 -1.99
CA LYS A 7 7.98 -2.14 -3.12
C LYS A 7 7.85 -2.85 -4.46
N ARG A 8 8.06 -4.18 -4.49
CA ARG A 8 7.99 -4.96 -5.73
C ARG A 8 6.54 -5.16 -6.17
N GLU A 9 5.67 -5.53 -5.24
CA GLU A 9 4.25 -5.80 -5.50
C GLU A 9 3.53 -4.57 -6.06
N TYR A 10 3.79 -3.40 -5.47
CA TYR A 10 3.14 -2.16 -5.88
C TYR A 10 3.96 -1.33 -6.88
N GLY A 11 5.08 -1.85 -7.37
CA GLY A 11 5.88 -1.21 -8.41
C GLY A 11 6.56 0.11 -8.02
N PHE A 12 6.74 0.38 -6.72
CA PHE A 12 7.28 1.65 -6.25
C PHE A 12 8.76 1.84 -6.62
N HIS A 13 9.16 3.09 -6.84
CA HIS A 13 10.56 3.44 -7.03
C HIS A 13 11.33 3.26 -5.72
N LEU A 14 12.47 2.56 -5.75
CA LEU A 14 13.18 2.13 -4.54
C LEU A 14 13.62 3.31 -3.68
N THR A 15 14.35 4.25 -4.28
CA THR A 15 14.92 5.41 -3.57
C THR A 15 13.84 6.29 -2.98
N THR A 16 12.74 6.48 -3.71
CA THR A 16 11.63 7.34 -3.30
C THR A 16 10.84 6.72 -2.17
N PHE A 17 10.48 5.44 -2.29
CA PHE A 17 9.74 4.72 -1.26
C PHE A 17 10.53 4.61 0.05
N TYR A 18 11.80 4.22 0.00
CA TYR A 18 12.65 4.18 1.19
C TYR A 18 13.06 5.56 1.68
N GLY A 19 13.06 6.59 0.83
CA GLY A 19 13.22 7.98 1.23
C GLY A 19 12.05 8.43 2.09
N TRP A 20 10.84 8.30 1.56
CA TRP A 20 9.60 8.60 2.27
C TRP A 20 9.49 7.88 3.61
N LEU A 21 9.78 6.57 3.66
CA LEU A 21 9.75 5.82 4.92
C LEU A 21 10.72 6.37 5.97
N ARG A 22 11.85 6.97 5.57
CA ARG A 22 12.79 7.62 6.49
C ARG A 22 12.32 9.02 6.88
N ASP A 23 11.79 9.77 5.93
CA ASP A 23 11.31 11.15 6.16
C ASP A 23 10.12 11.15 7.12
N GLU A 24 9.26 10.13 7.05
CA GLU A 24 8.16 9.88 8.00
C GLU A 24 8.62 9.18 9.30
N GLU A 25 9.93 8.97 9.48
CA GLU A 25 10.53 8.29 10.63
C GLU A 25 9.96 6.88 10.92
N LEU A 26 9.46 6.20 9.88
CA LEU A 26 8.94 4.82 9.97
C LEU A 26 10.09 3.80 9.96
N ILE A 27 11.21 4.15 9.33
CA ILE A 27 12.44 3.35 9.36
C ILE A 27 13.66 4.25 9.57
N ILE A 28 14.71 3.65 10.13
CA ILE A 28 16.03 4.27 10.28
C ILE A 28 17.05 3.42 9.52
N LYS A 29 17.96 4.08 8.81
CA LYS A 29 19.08 3.39 8.14
C LYS A 29 20.21 3.21 9.14
N THR A 30 20.66 1.97 9.32
CA THR A 30 21.80 1.63 10.20
C THR A 30 22.92 0.99 9.38
N GLU A 31 24.07 0.74 10.03
CA GLU A 31 25.20 0.05 9.40
C GLU A 31 24.84 -1.38 8.97
N ARG A 32 23.88 -2.01 9.66
CA ARG A 32 23.41 -3.38 9.40
C ARG A 32 22.27 -3.44 8.38
N GLY A 33 21.66 -2.31 8.01
CA GLY A 33 20.54 -2.25 7.08
C GLY A 33 19.49 -1.24 7.49
N TYR A 34 18.27 -1.72 7.76
CA TYR A 34 17.14 -0.89 8.19
C TYR A 34 16.49 -1.45 9.45
N GLU A 35 16.13 -0.54 10.34
CA GLU A 35 15.45 -0.83 11.59
C GLU A 35 14.18 0.01 11.68
N VAL A 36 13.22 -0.41 12.51
CA VAL A 36 11.99 0.36 12.76
C VAL A 36 12.32 1.72 13.37
N GLY A 37 11.67 2.77 12.88
CA GLY A 37 11.83 4.13 13.38
C GLY A 37 10.85 4.47 14.50
N ASN A 38 11.02 5.66 15.07
CA ASN A 38 10.24 6.10 16.25
C ASN A 38 8.74 6.27 15.96
N MET A 39 8.39 6.57 14.71
CA MET A 39 7.01 6.76 14.28
C MET A 39 6.40 5.50 13.66
N ALA A 40 7.10 4.37 13.72
CA ALA A 40 6.62 3.12 13.16
C ALA A 40 5.37 2.62 13.94
N PRO A 41 4.25 2.32 13.25
CA PRO A 41 3.07 1.77 13.90
C PRO A 41 3.32 0.35 14.43
N GLU A 42 2.54 -0.03 15.45
CA GLU A 42 2.55 -1.37 16.01
C GLU A 42 2.26 -2.41 14.91
N GLY A 43 3.19 -3.36 14.74
CA GLY A 43 3.17 -4.36 13.66
C GLY A 43 4.18 -4.09 12.55
N MET A 44 4.99 -3.04 12.66
CA MET A 44 6.30 -2.98 12.00
C MET A 44 7.38 -3.55 12.92
N GLU A 45 8.29 -4.36 12.37
CA GLU A 45 9.30 -5.08 13.14
C GLU A 45 10.64 -5.10 12.41
N THR A 46 11.74 -5.05 13.17
CA THR A 46 13.08 -5.30 12.66
C THR A 46 13.33 -6.82 12.65
N LEU A 47 13.55 -7.37 11.47
CA LEU A 47 14.02 -8.73 11.27
C LEU A 47 15.54 -8.74 11.13
N GLU A 48 16.21 -9.48 12.01
CA GLU A 48 17.63 -9.77 11.89
C GLU A 48 17.85 -11.06 11.09
N SER A 49 18.93 -11.13 10.32
CA SER A 49 19.32 -12.34 9.59
C SER A 49 20.84 -12.42 9.48
N GLU A 50 21.40 -13.61 9.63
CA GLU A 50 22.81 -13.83 9.37
C GLU A 50 23.07 -13.95 7.86
N ARG A 51 24.14 -13.31 7.40
CA ARG A 51 24.68 -13.47 6.05
C ARG A 51 26.17 -13.67 6.11
N ILE A 52 26.66 -14.52 5.22
CA ILE A 52 28.09 -14.66 4.96
C ILE A 52 28.45 -13.63 3.90
N ASP A 53 29.44 -12.80 4.18
CA ASP A 53 29.96 -11.83 3.21
C ASP A 53 30.92 -12.48 2.20
N GLU A 54 31.45 -11.66 1.30
CA GLU A 54 32.39 -12.11 0.26
C GLU A 54 33.73 -12.63 0.80
N PHE A 55 34.04 -12.37 2.07
CA PHE A 55 35.25 -12.81 2.76
C PHE A 55 35.02 -14.04 3.64
N GLY A 56 33.78 -14.56 3.70
CA GLY A 56 33.43 -15.71 4.53
C GLY A 56 33.09 -15.35 5.97
N GLU A 57 33.02 -14.06 6.32
CA GLU A 57 32.66 -13.62 7.66
C GLU A 57 31.14 -13.58 7.85
N ARG A 58 30.67 -13.99 9.03
CA ARG A 58 29.26 -13.88 9.40
C ARG A 58 28.94 -12.46 9.84
N ARG A 59 27.98 -11.83 9.17
CA ARG A 59 27.43 -10.52 9.54
C ARG A 59 25.94 -10.62 9.79
N VAL A 60 25.46 -9.89 10.79
CA VAL A 60 24.03 -9.73 11.03
C VAL A 60 23.54 -8.55 10.19
N VAL A 61 22.53 -8.79 9.36
CA VAL A 61 21.85 -7.76 8.57
C VAL A 61 20.43 -7.56 9.08
N THR A 62 19.95 -6.32 9.03
CA THR A 62 18.62 -5.94 9.50
C THR A 62 17.71 -5.53 8.34
N GLN A 63 16.46 -5.94 8.41
CA GLN A 63 15.42 -5.59 7.45
C GLN A 63 14.12 -5.31 8.17
N VAL A 64 13.32 -4.37 7.69
CA VAL A 64 12.01 -4.09 8.28
C VAL A 64 10.91 -4.92 7.60
N THR A 65 10.05 -5.50 8.44
CA THR A 65 8.80 -6.16 8.05
C THR A 65 7.60 -5.39 8.57
N VAL A 66 6.50 -5.52 7.83
CA VAL A 66 5.20 -4.91 8.12
C VAL A 66 4.17 -6.02 8.18
N ALA A 67 3.35 -6.07 9.22
CA ALA A 67 2.23 -7.00 9.33
C ALA A 67 1.30 -6.83 8.11
N GLU A 68 0.81 -7.94 7.54
CA GLU A 68 0.04 -7.89 6.28
C GLU A 68 -1.20 -6.99 6.39
N ARG A 69 -1.85 -6.98 7.55
CA ARG A 69 -3.00 -6.10 7.84
C ARG A 69 -2.70 -4.60 7.70
N LEU A 70 -1.43 -4.18 7.84
CA LEU A 70 -1.01 -2.78 7.78
C LEU A 70 -0.50 -2.38 6.39
N VAL A 71 -0.24 -3.34 5.51
CA VAL A 71 0.29 -3.06 4.16
C VAL A 71 -0.65 -2.15 3.37
N PRO A 72 -2.00 -2.35 3.36
CA PRO A 72 -2.90 -1.46 2.63
C PRO A 72 -2.84 -0.01 3.11
N GLU A 73 -2.80 0.21 4.42
CA GLU A 73 -2.76 1.56 5.00
C GLU A 73 -1.42 2.27 4.69
N LEU A 74 -0.30 1.53 4.80
CA LEU A 74 1.02 2.06 4.48
C LEU A 74 1.11 2.48 3.00
N VAL A 75 0.57 1.64 2.11
CA VAL A 75 0.49 1.92 0.66
C VAL A 75 -0.36 3.15 0.40
N GLU A 76 -1.53 3.25 1.03
CA GLU A 76 -2.43 4.40 0.87
C GLU A 76 -1.75 5.71 1.31
N LYS A 77 -1.08 5.71 2.46
CA LYS A 77 -0.30 6.86 2.95
C LYS A 77 0.79 7.26 1.97
N TYR A 78 1.55 6.30 1.44
CA TYR A 78 2.59 6.58 0.45
C TYR A 78 2.01 7.16 -0.85
N LEU A 79 0.88 6.64 -1.34
CA LEU A 79 0.23 7.16 -2.54
C LEU A 79 -0.27 8.60 -2.33
N LYS A 80 -0.83 8.90 -1.15
CA LYS A 80 -1.30 10.24 -0.77
C LYS A 80 -0.17 11.26 -0.61
N SER A 81 1.07 10.83 -0.37
CA SER A 81 2.24 11.73 -0.32
C SER A 81 2.52 12.44 -1.66
N GLY A 82 2.01 11.91 -2.78
CA GLY A 82 2.26 12.45 -4.12
C GLY A 82 3.65 12.14 -4.68
N LEU A 83 4.57 11.58 -3.88
CA LEU A 83 5.92 11.18 -4.29
C LEU A 83 5.97 10.17 -5.45
N PRO A 84 5.04 9.21 -5.59
CA PRO A 84 5.02 8.32 -6.76
C PRO A 84 4.91 9.06 -8.09
N ARG A 85 4.21 10.21 -8.13
CA ARG A 85 4.00 10.99 -9.36
C ARG A 85 5.25 11.73 -9.83
N LEU A 86 6.14 12.11 -8.91
CA LEU A 86 7.37 12.87 -9.23
C LEU A 86 8.43 12.03 -9.95
N TYR A 87 8.38 10.70 -9.80
CA TYR A 87 9.39 9.78 -10.33
C TYR A 87 8.84 8.78 -11.35
N SER A 88 7.58 8.93 -11.76
CA SER A 88 7.00 8.21 -12.88
C SER A 88 7.49 8.81 -14.20
N ASN A 89 8.71 8.48 -14.62
CA ASN A 89 9.25 8.84 -15.95
C ASN A 89 8.63 8.00 -17.10
N LYS A 90 7.51 7.33 -16.86
CA LYS A 90 6.71 6.70 -17.92
C LYS A 90 5.46 7.54 -18.05
N LYS A 91 5.12 8.00 -19.27
CA LYS A 91 3.74 8.39 -19.62
C LYS A 91 2.81 7.31 -19.06
N ASP A 92 2.16 7.63 -17.95
CA ASP A 92 1.72 6.61 -17.01
C ASP A 92 0.35 6.12 -17.45
N LYS A 93 0.32 5.02 -18.21
CA LYS A 93 -0.93 4.28 -18.49
C LYS A 93 -1.64 3.83 -17.21
N SER A 94 -0.97 3.90 -16.04
CA SER A 94 -1.62 3.66 -14.76
C SER A 94 -2.54 4.80 -14.35
N GLU A 95 -2.26 6.06 -14.71
CA GLU A 95 -3.12 7.20 -14.39
C GLU A 95 -4.39 7.18 -15.24
N GLU A 96 -4.27 6.83 -16.53
CA GLU A 96 -5.43 6.49 -17.37
C GLU A 96 -6.21 5.31 -16.79
N ARG A 97 -5.55 4.26 -16.27
CA ARG A 97 -6.22 3.13 -15.61
C ARG A 97 -6.88 3.54 -14.29
N PHE A 98 -6.27 4.39 -13.46
CA PHE A 98 -6.84 4.86 -12.21
C PHE A 98 -8.09 5.70 -12.49
N VAL A 99 -8.02 6.63 -13.44
CA VAL A 99 -9.19 7.38 -13.91
C VAL A 99 -10.26 6.44 -14.48
N LEU A 100 -9.87 5.40 -15.22
CA LEU A 100 -10.80 4.41 -15.76
C LEU A 100 -11.47 3.58 -14.65
N ILE A 101 -10.70 3.17 -13.63
CA ILE A 101 -11.16 2.39 -12.48
C ILE A 101 -12.07 3.25 -11.59
N GLU A 102 -11.70 4.49 -11.29
CA GLU A 102 -12.56 5.43 -10.55
C GLU A 102 -13.87 5.67 -11.29
N ARG A 103 -13.82 5.82 -12.61
CA ARG A 103 -15.02 5.93 -13.45
C ARG A 103 -15.87 4.66 -13.42
N GLN A 104 -15.26 3.48 -13.45
CA GLN A 104 -15.96 2.20 -13.32
C GLN A 104 -16.60 2.04 -11.93
N ILE A 105 -15.91 2.43 -10.86
CA ILE A 105 -16.44 2.43 -9.49
C ILE A 105 -17.65 3.37 -9.39
N SER A 106 -17.57 4.57 -9.98
CA SER A 106 -18.68 5.52 -10.00
C SER A 106 -19.90 4.99 -10.76
N ILE A 107 -19.69 4.32 -11.90
CA ILE A 107 -20.77 3.66 -12.65
C ILE A 107 -21.41 2.55 -11.82
N LEU A 108 -20.61 1.68 -11.20
CA LEU A 108 -21.10 0.59 -10.36
C LEU A 108 -21.87 1.11 -9.14
N ALA A 109 -21.38 2.16 -8.48
CA ALA A 109 -22.08 2.81 -7.37
C ALA A 109 -23.44 3.38 -7.81
N THR A 110 -23.48 3.99 -9.00
CA THR A 110 -24.73 4.51 -9.57
C THR A 110 -25.70 3.39 -9.89
N GLN A 111 -25.23 2.29 -10.48
CA GLN A 111 -26.06 1.11 -10.77
C GLN A 111 -26.62 0.47 -9.49
N LEU A 112 -25.80 0.34 -8.44
CA LEU A 112 -26.26 -0.15 -7.14
C LEU A 112 -27.35 0.73 -6.55
N LYS A 113 -27.19 2.06 -6.63
CA LYS A 113 -28.21 3.00 -6.18
C LYS A 113 -29.53 2.79 -6.93
N ILE A 114 -29.48 2.75 -8.26
CA ILE A 114 -30.67 2.53 -9.10
C ILE A 114 -31.32 1.18 -8.78
N MET A 115 -30.53 0.11 -8.63
CA MET A 115 -31.05 -1.21 -8.24
C MET A 115 -31.73 -1.16 -6.87
N SER A 116 -31.14 -0.47 -5.89
CA SER A 116 -31.72 -0.36 -4.55
C SER A 116 -33.06 0.39 -4.56
N GLU A 117 -33.16 1.47 -5.34
CA GLU A 117 -34.39 2.23 -5.51
C GLU A 117 -35.46 1.41 -6.26
N THR A 118 -35.05 0.63 -7.27
CA THR A 118 -35.94 -0.25 -8.03
C THR A 118 -36.50 -1.37 -7.15
N ILE A 119 -35.65 -2.01 -6.34
CA ILE A 119 -36.09 -3.02 -5.36
C ILE A 119 -37.07 -2.40 -4.38
N ARG A 120 -36.77 -1.20 -3.86
CA ARG A 120 -37.67 -0.49 -2.95
C ARG A 120 -39.04 -0.21 -3.57
N GLN A 121 -39.07 0.31 -4.81
CA GLN A 121 -40.30 0.56 -5.54
C GLN A 121 -41.08 -0.73 -5.82
N ILE A 122 -40.40 -1.83 -6.17
CA ILE A 122 -41.04 -3.14 -6.34
C ILE A 122 -41.63 -3.62 -5.02
N SER A 123 -40.92 -3.49 -3.89
CA SER A 123 -41.45 -3.84 -2.56
C SER A 123 -42.67 -3.00 -2.19
N GLU A 124 -42.64 -1.69 -2.45
CA GLU A 124 -43.77 -0.78 -2.23
C GLU A 124 -44.98 -1.12 -3.12
N LEU A 125 -44.75 -1.51 -4.39
CA LEU A 125 -45.81 -1.85 -5.35
C LEU A 125 -46.36 -3.27 -5.19
N SER A 126 -45.56 -4.20 -4.67
CA SER A 126 -45.97 -5.60 -4.46
C SER A 126 -46.58 -5.86 -3.09
N GLY A 127 -46.51 -4.90 -2.16
CA GLY A 127 -47.01 -5.05 -0.79
C GLY A 127 -46.26 -6.11 0.02
N ILE A 128 -45.07 -6.53 -0.42
CA ILE A 128 -44.24 -7.53 0.25
C ILE A 128 -43.20 -6.78 1.10
N GLU A 129 -43.43 -6.74 2.42
CA GLU A 129 -42.40 -6.40 3.40
C GLU A 129 -41.38 -7.56 3.48
N PHE A 130 -40.18 -7.35 2.94
CA PHE A 130 -39.05 -8.23 3.26
C PHE A 130 -38.55 -7.86 4.66
N ARG A 131 -38.92 -8.69 5.65
CA ARG A 131 -38.36 -8.69 7.01
C ARG A 131 -36.91 -9.19 7.02
#